data_AF-A0A6P3YD49-F1
#
_entry.id   AF-A0A6P3YD49-F1
#
_cell.length_a   1.000
_cell.length_b   1.000
_cell.length_c   1.000
_cell.angle_alpha   90.00
_cell.angle_beta   90.00
_cell.angle_gamma   90.00
#
_symmetry.space_group_name_H-M   'P 1'
#
loop_
_entity.id
_entity.type
_entity.pdbx_description
1 polymer ?
#
loop_
_entity_poly.entity_id
_entity_poly.type
_entity_poly.pdbx_seq_one_letter_code
_entity_poly.pdbx_strand_id
1 'polypeptide(L)'
;FVKLVEKTFTIPFALQLLILVTSLSCTLLQITQQEAGGLETSRYIFYVMGQLFHLFCLSFEGQKLINHSLEMCDKIYDSSWYEASIKSQKLLILTMLRSFRPTFLSAGEIYVFSLESFTT
;
A
#
# COMPACT_ATOMS: atom_id res chain seq x y z
N PHE A 1 15.46 7.61 4.38
CA PHE A 1 15.01 6.64 3.36
C PHE A 1 13.52 6.34 3.52
N VAL A 2 13.04 5.69 4.58
CA VAL A 2 11.61 5.40 4.80
C VAL A 2 10.71 6.64 4.72
N LYS A 3 11.01 7.71 5.47
CA LYS A 3 10.28 8.99 5.38
C LYS A 3 10.34 9.65 3.99
N LEU A 4 11.37 9.35 3.21
CA LEU A 4 11.52 9.88 1.86
C LEU A 4 10.63 9.08 0.89
N VAL A 5 10.68 7.75 0.97
CA VAL A 5 9.79 6.82 0.25
C VAL A 5 8.34 7.17 0.56
N GLU A 6 7.97 7.26 1.83
CA GLU A 6 6.63 7.63 2.26
C GLU A 6 6.17 8.96 1.67
N LYS A 7 7.01 10.02 1.74
CA LYS A 7 6.66 11.33 1.19
C LYS A 7 6.59 11.34 -0.34
N THR A 8 7.46 10.58 -1.02
CA THR A 8 7.49 10.45 -2.48
C THR A 8 6.28 9.68 -3.01
N PHE A 9 5.85 8.63 -2.30
CA PHE A 9 4.75 7.77 -2.72
C PHE A 9 3.38 8.22 -2.21
N THR A 10 3.31 9.04 -1.15
CA THR A 10 2.06 9.58 -0.61
C THR A 10 1.25 10.36 -1.65
N ILE A 11 1.89 11.30 -2.36
CA ILE A 11 1.22 12.19 -3.32
C ILE A 11 0.64 11.41 -4.52
N PRO A 12 1.40 10.56 -5.23
CA PRO A 12 0.85 9.82 -6.37
C PRO A 12 -0.26 8.86 -5.94
N PHE A 13 -0.18 8.27 -4.74
CA PHE A 13 -1.24 7.41 -4.22
C PHE A 13 -2.51 8.17 -3.86
N ALA A 14 -2.40 9.33 -3.24
CA ALA A 14 -3.55 10.20 -2.99
C ALA A 14 -4.24 10.60 -4.30
N LEU A 15 -3.46 10.96 -5.32
CA LEU A 15 -3.98 11.26 -6.66
C LEU A 15 -4.66 10.03 -7.29
N GLN A 16 -4.05 8.86 -7.20
CA GLN A 16 -4.61 7.61 -7.71
C GLN A 16 -5.97 7.28 -7.07
N LEU A 17 -6.12 7.47 -5.76
CA LEU A 17 -7.38 7.28 -5.04
C LEU A 17 -8.44 8.28 -5.47
N LEU A 18 -8.10 9.57 -5.62
CA LEU A 18 -9.02 10.59 -6.11
C LEU A 18 -9.51 10.28 -7.53
N ILE A 19 -8.61 9.83 -8.42
CA ILE A 19 -8.95 9.41 -9.79
C ILE A 19 -9.92 8.22 -9.76
N LEU A 20 -9.67 7.22 -8.90
CA LEU A 20 -10.55 6.06 -8.76
C LEU A 20 -11.96 6.49 -8.30
N VAL A 21 -12.07 7.30 -7.24
CA VAL A 21 -13.36 7.77 -6.69
C VAL A 21 -14.15 8.59 -7.72
N THR A 22 -13.49 9.51 -8.42
CA THR A 22 -14.14 10.33 -9.46
C THR A 22 -14.60 9.47 -10.64
N SER A 23 -13.77 8.53 -11.11
CA SER A 23 -14.13 7.62 -12.20
C SER A 23 -15.32 6.70 -11.87
N LEU A 24 -15.37 6.17 -10.65
CA LEU A 24 -16.49 5.37 -10.15
C LEU A 24 -17.77 6.19 -10.08
N SER A 25 -17.68 7.42 -9.54
CA SER A 25 -18.83 8.33 -9.42
C SER A 25 -19.40 8.69 -10.80
N CYS A 26 -18.55 9.01 -11.77
CA CYS A 26 -18.96 9.29 -13.15
C CYS A 26 -19.62 8.06 -13.82
N THR A 27 -19.04 6.87 -13.63
CA THR A 27 -19.58 5.63 -14.20
C THR A 27 -20.98 5.32 -13.61
N LEU A 28 -21.16 5.52 -12.31
CA LEU A 28 -22.44 5.31 -11.64
C LEU A 28 -23.52 6.30 -12.12
N LEU A 29 -23.17 7.58 -12.29
CA LEU A 29 -24.08 8.59 -12.83
C LEU A 29 -24.50 8.25 -14.27
N GLN A 30 -23.55 7.86 -15.13
CA GLN A 30 -23.86 7.44 -16.50
C GLN A 30 -24.83 6.25 -16.56
N ILE A 31 -24.67 5.26 -15.68
CA ILE A 31 -25.59 4.12 -15.59
C ILE A 31 -26.97 4.57 -15.15
N THR A 32 -27.05 5.46 -14.15
CA THR A 32 -28.32 5.94 -13.57
C THR A 32 -29.11 6.81 -14.56
N GLN A 33 -28.41 7.64 -15.33
CA GLN A 33 -29.05 8.51 -16.32
C GLN A 33 -29.44 7.75 -17.61
N GLN A 34 -29.00 6.50 -17.77
CA GLN A 34 -29.23 5.68 -18.96
C GLN A 34 -28.83 6.40 -20.28
N GLU A 35 -27.97 7.41 -20.17
CA GLU A 35 -27.47 8.24 -21.28
C GLU A 35 -26.29 7.57 -22.00
N ALA A 36 -25.67 6.57 -21.39
CA ALA A 36 -24.49 5.91 -21.94
C ALA A 36 -24.85 4.78 -22.91
N GLY A 37 -24.31 4.87 -24.13
CA GLY A 37 -24.32 3.74 -25.07
C GLY A 37 -23.50 2.57 -24.49
N GLY A 38 -23.95 1.32 -24.74
CA GLY A 38 -23.32 0.13 -24.12
C GLY A 38 -21.81 -0.01 -24.39
N LEU A 39 -21.32 0.54 -25.49
CA LEU A 39 -19.90 0.57 -25.83
C LEU A 39 -19.10 1.50 -24.90
N GLU A 40 -19.62 2.69 -24.58
CA GLU A 40 -18.96 3.63 -23.66
C GLU A 40 -18.96 3.09 -22.22
N THR A 41 -20.10 2.56 -21.75
CA THR A 41 -20.19 1.91 -20.44
C THR A 41 -19.18 0.76 -20.32
N SER A 42 -19.04 -0.07 -21.37
CA SER A 42 -18.07 -1.17 -21.35
C SER A 42 -16.63 -0.69 -21.19
N ARG A 43 -16.24 0.41 -21.85
CA ARG A 43 -14.90 0.99 -21.73
C ARG A 43 -14.62 1.49 -20.31
N TYR A 44 -15.58 2.17 -19.68
CA TYR A 44 -15.44 2.62 -18.29
C TYR A 44 -15.32 1.45 -17.31
N ILE A 45 -16.08 0.37 -17.52
CA ILE A 45 -15.97 -0.85 -16.70
C ILE A 45 -14.56 -1.44 -16.81
N PHE A 46 -14.02 -1.60 -18.02
CA PHE A 46 -12.66 -2.11 -18.20
C PHE A 46 -11.59 -1.20 -17.58
N TYR A 47 -11.78 0.12 -17.67
CA TYR A 47 -10.90 1.10 -17.04
C TYR A 47 -10.89 0.96 -15.51
N VAL A 48 -12.08 0.91 -14.88
CA VAL A 48 -12.21 0.70 -13.43
C VAL A 48 -11.60 -0.63 -13.00
N MET A 49 -11.85 -1.71 -13.74
CA MET A 49 -11.26 -3.02 -13.47
C MET A 49 -9.73 -2.99 -13.54
N GLY A 50 -9.14 -2.32 -14.53
CA GLY A 50 -7.70 -2.13 -14.62
C GLY A 50 -7.13 -1.34 -13.44
N GLN A 51 -7.82 -0.28 -13.03
CA GLN A 51 -7.43 0.55 -11.89
C GLN A 51 -7.51 -0.22 -10.57
N LEU A 52 -8.54 -1.04 -10.38
CA LEU A 52 -8.68 -1.94 -9.23
C LEU A 52 -7.59 -3.01 -9.21
N PHE A 53 -7.27 -3.60 -10.37
CA PHE A 53 -6.18 -4.57 -10.47
C PHE A 53 -4.83 -3.94 -10.13
N HIS A 54 -4.56 -2.73 -10.63
CA HIS A 54 -3.34 -1.99 -10.28
C HIS A 54 -3.27 -1.72 -8.77
N LEU A 55 -4.38 -1.29 -8.17
CA LEU A 55 -4.48 -1.09 -6.71
C LEU A 55 -4.24 -2.40 -5.95
N PHE A 56 -4.82 -3.50 -6.40
CA PHE A 56 -4.64 -4.83 -5.81
C PHE A 56 -3.18 -5.27 -5.83
N CYS A 57 -2.49 -5.15 -6.97
CA CYS A 57 -1.06 -5.48 -7.09
C CYS A 57 -0.21 -4.64 -6.12
N LEU A 58 -0.50 -3.35 -6.00
CA LEU A 58 0.17 -2.45 -5.06
C LEU A 58 -0.06 -2.84 -3.60
N SER A 59 -1.31 -3.13 -3.23
CA SER A 59 -1.67 -3.59 -1.89
C SER A 59 -1.06 -4.96 -1.56
N PHE A 60 -0.95 -5.85 -2.55
CA PHE A 60 -0.32 -7.16 -2.40
C PHE A 60 1.19 -7.04 -2.14
N GLU A 61 1.90 -6.25 -2.94
CA GLU A 61 3.33 -5.98 -2.73
C GLU A 61 3.58 -5.25 -1.40
N GLY A 62 2.70 -4.31 -1.03
CA GLY A 62 2.72 -3.66 0.28
C GLY A 62 2.60 -4.65 1.44
N GLN A 63 1.66 -5.60 1.36
CA GLN A 63 1.47 -6.65 2.37
C GLN A 63 2.67 -7.60 2.46
N LYS A 64 3.22 -8.00 1.32
CA LYS A 64 4.43 -8.84 1.26
C LYS A 64 5.63 -8.14 1.91
N LEU A 65 5.81 -6.84 1.67
CA LEU A 65 6.86 -6.05 2.29
C LEU A 65 6.69 -5.98 3.82
N ILE A 66 5.45 -5.77 4.30
CA ILE A 66 5.14 -5.76 5.73
C ILE A 66 5.48 -7.11 6.36
N ASN A 67 4.98 -8.22 5.80
CA ASN A 67 5.23 -9.56 6.34
C ASN A 67 6.72 -9.90 6.36
N HIS A 68 7.46 -9.57 5.31
CA HIS A 68 8.89 -9.83 5.26
C HIS A 68 9.68 -9.00 6.29
N SER A 69 9.26 -7.75 6.53
CA SER A 69 9.88 -6.91 7.56
C SER A 69 9.64 -7.43 8.97
N LEU A 70 8.45 -8.00 9.24
CA LEU A 70 8.11 -8.63 10.51
C LEU A 70 8.89 -9.94 10.71
N GLU A 71 8.93 -10.80 9.68
CA GLU A 71 9.69 -12.06 9.72
C GLU A 71 11.19 -11.83 9.97
N MET A 72 11.76 -10.79 9.35
CA MET A 72 13.15 -10.38 9.61
C MET A 72 13.33 -9.93 11.07
N CYS A 73 12.37 -9.20 11.62
CA CYS A 73 12.39 -8.79 13.03
C CYS A 73 12.39 -10.00 13.97
N ASP A 74 11.47 -10.94 13.75
CA ASP A 74 11.32 -12.15 14.56
C ASP A 74 12.59 -13.00 14.52
N LYS A 75 13.19 -13.18 13.33
CA LYS A 75 14.45 -13.93 13.18
C LYS A 75 15.63 -13.29 13.91
N ILE A 76 15.71 -11.96 13.96
CA ILE A 76 16.76 -11.29 14.72
C ILE A 76 16.45 -11.42 16.22
N TYR A 77 15.18 -11.39 16.62
CA TYR A 77 14.77 -11.54 18.02
C TYR A 77 15.10 -12.92 18.57
N ASP A 78 14.87 -13.97 17.79
CA ASP A 78 15.22 -15.37 18.10
C ASP A 78 16.72 -15.66 18.02
N SER A 79 17.51 -14.79 17.39
CA SER A 79 18.97 -14.94 17.37
C SER A 79 19.57 -14.59 18.74
N SER A 80 20.77 -15.10 19.04
CA SER A 80 21.56 -14.69 20.22
C SER A 80 22.16 -13.28 20.05
N TRP A 81 21.34 -12.31 19.65
CA TRP A 81 21.71 -10.91 19.46
C TRP A 81 22.32 -10.30 20.72
N TYR A 82 21.92 -10.79 21.90
CA TYR A 82 22.45 -10.40 23.20
C TYR A 82 23.89 -10.88 23.47
N GLU A 83 24.41 -11.84 22.70
CA GLU A 83 25.82 -12.28 22.74
C GLU A 83 26.71 -11.49 21.76
N ALA A 84 26.12 -10.72 20.85
CA ALA A 84 26.86 -9.90 19.90
C ALA A 84 27.55 -8.70 20.59
N SER A 85 28.54 -8.12 19.91
CA SER A 85 29.23 -6.92 20.42
C SER A 85 28.26 -5.78 20.72
N ILE A 86 28.57 -4.91 21.69
CA ILE A 86 27.74 -3.76 22.06
C ILE A 86 27.40 -2.85 20.86
N LYS A 87 28.34 -2.73 19.90
CA LYS A 87 28.11 -1.98 18.65
C LYS A 87 27.07 -2.68 17.76
N SER A 88 27.16 -4.00 17.65
CA SER A 88 26.24 -4.82 16.86
C SER A 88 24.85 -4.91 17.51
N GLN A 89 24.74 -5.06 18.83
CA GLN A 89 23.47 -4.99 19.57
C GLN A 89 22.73 -3.68 19.29
N LYS A 90 23.41 -2.54 19.42
CA LYS A 90 22.80 -1.24 19.12
C LYS A 90 22.31 -1.14 17.68
N LEU A 91 23.06 -1.71 16.73
CA LEU A 91 22.65 -1.74 15.33
C LEU A 91 21.43 -2.66 15.10
N LEU A 92 21.40 -3.84 15.73
CA LEU A 92 20.31 -4.80 15.64
C LEU A 92 19.02 -4.25 16.27
N ILE A 93 19.10 -3.66 17.47
CA ILE A 93 17.97 -2.97 18.11
C ILE A 93 17.46 -1.84 17.23
N LEU A 94 18.35 -1.02 16.66
CA LEU A 94 17.95 0.08 15.78
C LEU A 94 17.35 -0.41 14.46
N THR A 95 17.76 -1.59 13.99
CA THR A 95 17.18 -2.27 12.82
C THR A 95 15.82 -2.84 13.16
N MET A 96 15.67 -3.57 14.27
CA MET A 96 14.38 -4.06 14.76
C MET A 96 13.39 -2.92 14.98
N LEU A 97 13.80 -1.84 15.64
CA LEU A 97 12.97 -0.65 15.88
C LEU A 97 12.56 0.04 14.56
N ARG A 98 13.42 -0.05 13.53
CA ARG A 98 13.13 0.44 12.17
C ARG A 98 12.23 -0.50 11.38
N SER A 99 12.28 -1.81 11.61
CA SER A 99 11.42 -2.82 10.99
C SER A 99 10.03 -2.87 11.65
N PHE A 100 9.97 -2.65 12.97
CA PHE A 100 8.74 -2.46 13.76
C PHE A 100 8.01 -1.14 13.47
N ARG A 101 8.65 -0.19 12.79
CA ARG A 101 7.95 0.84 12.02
C ARG A 101 7.82 0.31 10.61
N PRO A 102 6.76 -0.45 10.32
CA PRO A 102 6.64 -1.08 9.03
C PRO A 102 6.66 0.04 8.02
N THR A 103 7.36 -0.20 6.93
CA THR A 103 7.32 0.66 5.76
C THR A 103 5.96 0.42 5.12
N PHE A 104 4.91 0.85 5.80
CA PHE A 104 3.59 0.90 5.23
C PHE A 104 3.71 1.89 4.09
N LEU A 105 3.51 1.42 2.86
CA LEU A 105 3.13 2.32 1.80
C LEU A 105 1.81 2.93 2.27
N SER A 106 1.87 4.17 2.73
CA SER A 106 0.74 4.90 3.24
C SER A 106 0.54 6.12 2.36
N ALA A 107 -0.69 6.37 1.94
CA ALA A 107 -1.05 7.66 1.38
C ALA A 107 -1.21 8.66 2.52
N GLY A 108 -0.10 9.24 2.98
CA GLY A 108 -0.10 10.37 3.91
C GLY A 108 -0.76 10.08 5.25
N GLU A 109 -0.55 8.89 5.81
CA GLU A 109 -1.17 8.39 7.05
C GLU A 109 -2.68 8.08 6.97
N ILE A 110 -3.35 8.32 5.82
CA ILE A 110 -4.81 8.19 5.68
C ILE A 110 -5.22 6.80 5.15
N TYR A 111 -4.40 6.17 4.32
CA TYR A 111 -4.70 4.86 3.73
C TYR A 111 -3.45 3.99 3.68
N VAL A 112 -3.49 2.86 4.35
CA VAL A 112 -2.42 1.85 4.33
C VAL A 112 -2.65 0.94 3.14
N PHE A 113 -1.66 0.83 2.25
CA PHE A 113 -1.71 -0.15 1.15
C PHE A 113 -1.45 -1.55 1.71
N SER A 114 -2.50 -2.15 2.26
CA SER A 114 -2.55 -3.55 2.67
C SER A 114 -3.76 -4.22 2.04
N LEU A 115 -3.71 -5.54 1.93
CA LEU A 115 -4.87 -6.34 1.50
C LEU A 115 -6.10 -6.06 2.38
N GLU A 116 -5.89 -5.80 3.67
CA GLU A 116 -6.93 -5.51 4.66
C GLU A 116 -7.66 -4.19 4.34
N SER A 117 -6.93 -3.13 3.99
CA SER A 117 -7.52 -1.87 3.56
C SER A 117 -8.14 -1.93 2.17
N PHE A 118 -7.72 -2.85 1.30
CA PHE A 118 -8.36 -3.09 0.00
C PHE A 118 -9.73 -3.79 0.14
N THR A 119 -9.87 -4.64 1.15
CA THR A 119 -11.12 -5.36 1.43
C THR A 119 -12.14 -4.57 2.25
N THR A 120 -11.76 -3.41 2.79
CA THR A 120 -12.62 -2.52 3.60
C THR A 120 -13.24 -1.43 2.72
#